data_AF-A0A5B3GXJ2-F1
#
_entry.id   AF-A0A5B3GXJ2-F1
#
_cell.length_a   1.000
_cell.length_b   1.000
_cell.length_c   1.000
_cell.angle_alpha   90.00
_cell.angle_beta   90.00
_cell.angle_gamma   90.00
#
_symmetry.space_group_name_H-M   'P 1'
#
loop_
_entity.id
_entity.type
_entity.pdbx_description
1 polymer ?
#
loop_
_entity_poly.entity_id
_entity_poly.type
_entity_poly.pdbx_seq_one_letter_code
_entity_poly.pdbx_strand_id
1 'polypeptide(L)'
;MTTQHNKSVDAIRAMALQTGACKKINRIQDFPDLIKLMFTPQGIEFCQGHNFPAVEVFRENQSNLQGLEIYVDAGDITLKGKEYVCLVGDTKATIEASRPQFTHTIILMHGARAKINAKDYAVLNIVNISGEYSEECKINCVRL
;
A
#
# COMPACT_ATOMS: atom_id res chain seq x y z
N MET A 1 0.93 29.68 12.40
CA MET A 1 1.81 28.49 12.35
C MET A 1 0.96 27.30 12.78
N THR A 2 0.40 26.57 11.82
CA THR A 2 -0.58 25.50 12.06
C THR A 2 0.13 24.23 12.48
N THR A 3 -0.03 23.87 13.75
CA THR A 3 0.44 22.62 14.36
C THR A 3 -0.23 21.43 13.66
N GLN A 4 0.50 20.70 12.82
CA GLN A 4 0.02 19.43 12.26
C GLN A 4 0.09 18.36 13.34
N HIS A 5 -1.07 17.83 13.73
CA HIS A 5 -1.16 16.73 14.68
C HIS A 5 -1.01 15.40 13.95
N ASN A 6 0.23 15.06 13.56
CA ASN A 6 0.56 13.72 13.08
C ASN A 6 0.53 12.77 14.28
N LYS A 7 -0.03 11.56 14.14
CA LYS A 7 0.22 10.49 15.13
C LYS A 7 1.72 10.26 15.20
N SER A 8 2.29 10.36 16.40
CA SER A 8 3.72 10.09 16.59
C SER A 8 4.05 8.69 16.10
N VAL A 9 5.12 8.55 15.32
CA VAL A 9 5.63 7.28 14.82
C VAL A 9 5.86 6.30 15.98
N ASP A 10 6.22 6.79 17.17
CA ASP A 10 6.37 5.98 18.37
C ASP A 10 5.07 5.30 18.80
N ALA A 11 3.93 5.99 18.66
CA ALA A 11 2.62 5.39 18.93
C ALA A 11 2.30 4.30 17.90
N ILE A 12 2.64 4.52 16.63
CA ILE A 12 2.45 3.53 15.56
C ILE A 12 3.31 2.29 15.83
N ARG A 13 4.57 2.46 16.25
CA ARG A 13 5.45 1.34 16.64
C ARG A 13 4.89 0.58 17.84
N ALA A 14 4.42 1.29 18.87
CA ALA A 14 3.85 0.67 20.06
C ALA A 14 2.63 -0.19 19.71
N MET A 15 1.71 0.34 18.88
CA MET A 15 0.55 -0.42 18.38
C MET A 15 0.98 -1.65 17.58
N ALA A 16 1.96 -1.50 16.67
CA ALA A 16 2.46 -2.61 15.87
C ALA A 16 3.09 -3.71 16.74
N LEU A 17 3.90 -3.35 17.73
CA LEU A 17 4.50 -4.31 18.68
C LEU A 17 3.44 -5.04 19.50
N GLN A 18 2.43 -4.32 20.00
CA GLN A 18 1.29 -4.93 20.72
C GLN A 18 0.50 -5.90 19.85
N THR A 19 0.48 -5.64 18.54
CA THR A 19 -0.21 -6.46 17.54
C THR A 19 0.65 -7.64 17.07
N GLY A 20 1.90 -7.77 17.53
CA GLY A 20 2.79 -8.91 17.23
C GLY A 20 3.88 -8.61 16.20
N ALA A 21 4.13 -7.35 15.86
CA ALA A 21 5.19 -6.99 14.92
C ALA A 21 6.57 -7.41 15.43
N CYS A 22 7.44 -7.82 14.50
CA CYS A 22 8.82 -8.12 14.83
C CYS A 22 9.63 -6.86 15.21
N LYS A 23 10.77 -7.06 15.88
CA LYS A 23 11.65 -5.97 16.36
C LYS A 23 12.18 -5.03 15.26
N LYS A 24 12.02 -5.35 13.97
CA LYS A 24 12.38 -4.45 12.85
C LYS A 24 11.62 -3.13 12.91
N ILE A 25 10.40 -3.14 13.46
CA ILE A 25 9.59 -1.93 13.64
C ILE A 25 10.30 -0.86 14.49
N ASN A 26 11.20 -1.26 15.41
CA ASN A 26 11.97 -0.34 16.25
C ASN A 26 12.96 0.54 15.47
N ARG A 27 13.30 0.16 14.23
CA ARG A 27 14.25 0.90 13.39
C ARG A 27 13.59 1.97 12.52
N ILE A 28 12.28 1.92 12.36
CA ILE A 28 11.52 2.88 11.55
C ILE A 28 11.67 4.24 12.20
N GLN A 29 12.13 5.28 11.52
CA GLN A 29 12.25 6.61 12.15
C GLN A 29 11.07 7.52 11.80
N ASP A 30 10.49 7.33 10.63
CA ASP A 30 9.42 8.16 10.09
C ASP A 30 8.33 7.32 9.39
N PHE A 31 7.27 7.98 8.94
CA PHE A 31 6.17 7.33 8.23
C PHE A 31 6.59 6.74 6.88
N PRO A 32 7.42 7.42 6.05
CA PRO A 32 7.96 6.83 4.83
C PRO A 32 8.70 5.50 5.05
N ASP A 33 9.49 5.36 6.11
CA ASP A 33 10.17 4.10 6.44
C ASP A 33 9.21 3.00 6.86
N LEU A 34 8.12 3.34 7.55
CA LEU A 34 7.04 2.40 7.83
C LEU A 34 6.43 1.86 6.53
N ILE A 35 6.13 2.75 5.60
CA ILE A 35 5.59 2.38 4.29
C ILE A 35 6.54 1.45 3.54
N LYS A 36 7.84 1.78 3.48
CA LYS A 36 8.84 0.89 2.85
C LYS A 36 8.84 -0.49 3.50
N LEU A 37 8.73 -0.56 4.83
CA LEU A 37 8.66 -1.83 5.54
C LEU A 37 7.41 -2.63 5.15
N MET A 38 6.26 -1.96 4.99
CA MET A 38 5.00 -2.62 4.58
C MET A 38 5.12 -3.32 3.23
N PHE A 39 5.91 -2.81 2.28
CA PHE A 39 6.11 -3.43 0.97
C PHE A 39 7.08 -4.61 0.99
N THR A 40 7.76 -4.89 2.11
CA THR A 40 8.59 -6.09 2.24
C THR A 40 7.74 -7.34 2.47
N PRO A 41 8.19 -8.56 2.13
CA PRO A 41 7.42 -9.78 2.37
C PRO A 41 6.94 -9.95 3.82
N GLN A 42 7.79 -9.63 4.80
CA GLN A 42 7.44 -9.69 6.22
C GLN A 42 6.43 -8.59 6.62
N GLY A 43 6.55 -7.41 6.01
CA GLY A 43 5.58 -6.33 6.19
C GLY A 43 4.22 -6.71 5.63
N ILE A 44 4.18 -7.26 4.42
CA ILE A 44 2.96 -7.75 3.76
C ILE A 44 2.26 -8.78 4.62
N GLU A 45 2.98 -9.82 5.08
CA GLU A 45 2.42 -10.88 5.94
C GLU A 45 1.80 -10.29 7.22
N PHE A 46 2.52 -9.38 7.88
CA PHE A 46 2.03 -8.71 9.08
C PHE A 46 0.78 -7.86 8.78
N CYS A 47 0.79 -7.08 7.71
CA CYS A 47 -0.34 -6.23 7.35
C CYS A 47 -1.57 -7.06 6.98
N GLN A 48 -1.40 -8.20 6.28
CA GLN A 48 -2.46 -9.15 5.96
C GLN A 48 -3.06 -9.81 7.21
N GLY A 49 -2.22 -10.23 8.16
CA GLY A 49 -2.69 -10.90 9.38
C GLY A 49 -3.43 -9.97 10.35
N HIS A 50 -3.16 -8.66 10.28
CA HIS A 50 -3.60 -7.72 11.31
C HIS A 50 -4.37 -6.49 10.80
N ASN A 51 -4.56 -6.36 9.49
CA ASN A 51 -5.17 -5.19 8.84
C ASN A 51 -4.56 -3.85 9.31
N PHE A 52 -3.24 -3.83 9.48
CA PHE A 52 -2.45 -2.72 10.00
C PHE A 52 -1.66 -2.02 8.87
N PRO A 53 -1.43 -0.70 8.92
CA PRO A 53 -1.99 0.28 9.84
C PRO A 53 -3.49 0.50 9.63
N ALA A 54 -4.20 1.03 10.62
CA ALA A 54 -5.62 1.42 10.47
C ALA A 54 -5.77 2.60 9.49
N VAL A 55 -6.95 2.76 8.88
CA VAL A 55 -7.22 3.82 7.89
C VAL A 55 -6.98 5.23 8.45
N GLU A 56 -7.28 5.45 9.74
CA GLU A 56 -7.07 6.72 10.43
C GLU A 56 -5.59 7.11 10.46
N VAL A 57 -4.70 6.12 10.58
CA VAL A 57 -3.25 6.35 10.58
C VAL A 57 -2.80 6.92 9.24
N PHE A 58 -3.37 6.46 8.12
CA PHE A 58 -3.09 7.01 6.80
C PHE A 58 -3.66 8.41 6.62
N ARG A 59 -4.90 8.64 7.06
CA ARG A 59 -5.58 9.96 6.97
C ARG A 59 -4.87 11.04 7.79
N GLU A 60 -4.42 10.70 8.99
CA GLU A 60 -3.70 11.63 9.88
C GLU A 60 -2.27 11.94 9.40
N ASN A 61 -1.69 11.10 8.54
CA ASN A 61 -0.31 11.23 8.06
C ASN A 61 -0.21 11.59 6.58
N GLN A 62 -1.26 12.14 5.96
CA GLN A 62 -1.27 12.46 4.53
C GLN A 62 -0.12 13.37 4.09
N SER A 63 0.31 14.32 4.92
CA SER A 63 1.45 15.20 4.62
C SER A 63 2.76 14.43 4.46
N ASN A 64 2.91 13.29 5.13
CA ASN A 64 4.09 12.42 5.04
C ASN A 64 4.01 11.42 3.87
N LEU A 65 2.88 11.37 3.16
CA LEU A 65 2.69 10.52 1.98
C LEU A 65 3.13 11.21 0.68
N GLN A 66 3.44 12.50 0.73
CA GLN A 66 3.78 13.26 -0.47
C GLN A 66 5.03 12.67 -1.16
N GLY A 67 4.88 12.30 -2.43
CA GLY A 67 5.95 11.66 -3.21
C GLY A 67 6.02 10.14 -3.07
N LEU A 68 5.16 9.53 -2.25
CA LEU A 68 4.95 8.08 -2.21
C LEU A 68 3.74 7.70 -3.08
N GLU A 69 3.74 6.49 -3.61
CA GLU A 69 2.64 5.95 -4.42
C GLU A 69 1.52 5.38 -3.55
N ILE A 70 1.06 6.18 -2.58
CA ILE A 70 -0.01 5.85 -1.64
C ILE A 70 -1.18 6.79 -1.84
N TYR A 71 -2.36 6.21 -2.06
CA TYR A 71 -3.58 6.94 -2.35
C TYR A 71 -4.62 6.64 -1.28
N VAL A 72 -5.02 7.67 -0.53
CA VAL A 72 -5.93 7.58 0.62
C VAL A 72 -7.16 8.42 0.30
N ASP A 73 -8.34 7.80 0.26
CA ASP A 73 -9.61 8.44 -0.08
C ASP A 73 -9.53 9.32 -1.35
N ALA A 74 -8.81 8.84 -2.37
CA ALA A 74 -8.50 9.63 -3.56
C ALA A 74 -9.61 9.63 -4.62
N GLY A 75 -10.74 8.96 -4.37
CA GLY A 75 -11.80 8.78 -5.35
C GLY A 75 -11.35 7.97 -6.57
N ASP A 76 -11.84 8.32 -7.76
CA ASP A 76 -11.49 7.65 -9.00
C ASP A 76 -10.15 8.17 -9.56
N ILE A 77 -9.14 7.29 -9.62
CA ILE A 77 -7.79 7.60 -10.12
C ILE A 77 -7.34 6.62 -11.21
N THR A 78 -6.39 7.05 -12.05
CA THR A 78 -5.75 6.19 -13.06
C THR A 78 -4.24 6.23 -12.90
N LEU A 79 -3.62 5.06 -12.82
CA LEU A 79 -2.19 4.88 -12.59
C LEU A 79 -1.58 4.04 -13.71
N LYS A 80 -0.36 4.38 -14.14
CA LYS A 80 0.33 3.68 -15.23
C LYS A 80 1.77 3.36 -14.84
N GLY A 81 2.18 2.10 -15.03
CA GLY A 81 3.58 1.68 -14.93
C GLY A 81 4.22 1.87 -13.55
N LYS A 82 3.45 1.74 -12.46
CA LYS A 82 3.95 1.93 -11.10
C LYS A 82 4.49 0.62 -10.52
N GLU A 83 5.68 0.65 -9.92
CA GLU A 83 6.30 -0.51 -9.27
C GLU A 83 5.60 -0.88 -7.96
N TYR A 84 5.34 0.12 -7.11
CA TYR A 84 4.61 -0.03 -5.85
C TYR A 84 3.40 0.88 -5.85
N VAL A 85 2.25 0.38 -5.43
CA VAL A 85 1.03 1.16 -5.21
C VAL A 85 0.35 0.66 -3.95
N CYS A 86 -0.05 1.56 -3.05
CA CYS A 86 -0.95 1.24 -1.94
C CYS A 86 -2.22 2.07 -2.07
N LEU A 87 -3.37 1.40 -2.09
CA LEU A 87 -4.69 2.03 -2.16
C LEU A 87 -5.40 1.84 -0.83
N VAL A 88 -5.95 2.92 -0.29
CA VAL A 88 -6.55 2.96 1.03
C VAL A 88 -7.88 3.70 1.00
N GLY A 89 -8.87 3.18 1.72
CA GLY A 89 -10.13 3.90 1.95
C GLY A 89 -11.01 4.00 0.71
N ASP A 90 -11.68 5.13 0.54
CA ASP A 90 -12.52 5.45 -0.63
C ASP A 90 -11.66 5.82 -1.85
N THR A 91 -10.86 4.86 -2.31
CA THR A 91 -9.99 4.99 -3.48
C THR A 91 -10.35 3.92 -4.48
N LYS A 92 -10.67 4.33 -5.71
CA LYS A 92 -10.95 3.45 -6.84
C LYS A 92 -9.92 3.69 -7.94
N ALA A 93 -8.96 2.79 -8.08
CA ALA A 93 -7.89 2.93 -9.04
C ALA A 93 -8.10 2.07 -10.29
N THR A 94 -7.82 2.64 -11.46
CA THR A 94 -7.55 1.86 -12.68
C THR A 94 -6.04 1.82 -12.90
N ILE A 95 -5.44 0.63 -12.86
CA ILE A 95 -3.99 0.44 -12.93
C ILE A 95 -3.63 -0.22 -14.26
N GLU A 96 -2.78 0.44 -15.05
CA GLU A 96 -2.17 -0.13 -16.24
C GLU A 96 -0.76 -0.65 -15.91
N ALA A 97 -0.60 -1.96 -15.85
CA ALA A 97 0.67 -2.64 -15.63
C ALA A 97 1.22 -3.18 -16.95
N SER A 98 2.51 -2.96 -17.21
CA SER A 98 3.15 -3.41 -18.44
C SER A 98 4.64 -3.56 -18.24
N ARG A 99 5.24 -4.48 -19.01
CA ARG A 99 6.68 -4.80 -19.05
C ARG A 99 7.15 -5.63 -17.83
N PRO A 100 8.13 -6.52 -18.01
CA PRO A 100 8.64 -7.39 -16.95
C PRO A 100 9.81 -6.78 -16.15
N GLN A 101 10.08 -5.48 -16.28
CA GLN A 101 11.28 -4.84 -15.71
C GLN A 101 11.29 -4.87 -14.18
N PHE A 102 10.11 -4.87 -13.58
CA PHE A 102 9.90 -4.97 -12.14
C PHE A 102 8.56 -5.64 -11.88
N THR A 103 8.36 -6.07 -10.63
CA THR A 103 7.06 -6.60 -10.18
C THR A 103 6.18 -5.42 -9.79
N HIS A 104 4.98 -5.34 -10.36
CA HIS A 104 3.96 -4.38 -9.97
C HIS A 104 3.29 -4.87 -8.67
N THR A 105 3.73 -4.35 -7.53
CA THR A 105 3.18 -4.68 -6.21
C THR A 105 2.05 -3.71 -5.87
N ILE A 106 0.83 -4.24 -5.73
CA ILE A 106 -0.39 -3.47 -5.50
C ILE A 106 -0.99 -3.95 -4.18
N ILE A 107 -1.01 -3.07 -3.18
CA ILE A 107 -1.61 -3.33 -1.88
C ILE A 107 -2.98 -2.63 -1.80
N LEU A 108 -4.02 -3.38 -1.45
CA LEU A 108 -5.36 -2.84 -1.22
C LEU A 108 -5.74 -2.97 0.25
N MET A 109 -6.11 -1.84 0.86
CA MET A 109 -6.51 -1.77 2.25
C MET A 109 -7.80 -0.95 2.43
N HIS A 110 -8.55 -1.28 3.47
CA HIS A 110 -9.64 -0.49 4.05
C HIS A 110 -10.72 -0.07 3.06
N GLY A 111 -11.19 -1.00 2.23
CA GLY A 111 -12.28 -0.80 1.27
C GLY A 111 -11.87 -0.29 -0.10
N ALA A 112 -10.56 -0.12 -0.34
CA ALA A 112 -10.04 0.35 -1.61
C ALA A 112 -10.35 -0.62 -2.76
N ARG A 113 -10.54 -0.08 -3.96
CA ARG A 113 -10.92 -0.83 -5.16
C ARG A 113 -9.89 -0.67 -6.27
N ALA A 114 -9.53 -1.75 -6.95
CA ALA A 114 -8.67 -1.68 -8.13
C ALA A 114 -9.24 -2.41 -9.35
N LYS A 115 -9.08 -1.80 -10.53
CA LYS A 115 -9.18 -2.47 -11.82
C LYS A 115 -7.80 -2.53 -12.45
N ILE A 116 -7.23 -3.73 -12.58
CA ILE A 116 -5.84 -3.92 -13.02
C ILE A 116 -5.84 -4.48 -14.44
N ASN A 117 -5.26 -3.72 -15.37
CA ASN A 117 -5.07 -4.14 -16.76
C ASN A 117 -3.60 -4.46 -16.97
N ALA A 118 -3.28 -5.74 -17.18
CA ALA A 118 -1.91 -6.20 -17.37
C ALA A 118 -1.64 -6.66 -18.80
N LYS A 119 -0.48 -6.25 -19.33
CA LYS A 119 -0.01 -6.58 -20.68
C LYS A 119 1.51 -6.72 -20.73
N ASP A 120 2.04 -7.16 -21.87
CA ASP A 120 3.47 -7.15 -22.18
C ASP A 120 4.35 -7.84 -21.11
N TYR A 121 3.93 -9.01 -20.65
CA TYR A 121 4.66 -9.80 -19.63
C TYR A 121 4.81 -9.14 -18.27
N ALA A 122 3.89 -8.23 -17.90
CA ALA A 122 3.85 -7.67 -16.56
C ALA A 122 3.78 -8.78 -15.49
N VAL A 123 4.60 -8.64 -14.45
CA VAL A 123 4.55 -9.47 -13.25
C VAL A 123 3.77 -8.71 -12.19
N LEU A 124 2.70 -9.29 -11.68
CA LEU A 124 1.84 -8.66 -10.66
C LEU A 124 2.01 -9.37 -9.31
N ASN A 125 2.13 -8.57 -8.25
CA ASN A 125 1.97 -9.03 -6.88
C ASN A 125 0.80 -8.26 -6.26
N ILE A 126 -0.36 -8.91 -6.16
CA ILE A 126 -1.58 -8.26 -5.65
C ILE A 126 -1.82 -8.72 -4.23
N VAL A 127 -1.66 -7.78 -3.29
CA VAL A 127 -1.87 -8.00 -1.87
C VAL A 127 -3.22 -7.39 -1.48
N ASN A 128 -4.25 -8.22 -1.43
CA ASN A 128 -5.54 -7.80 -0.92
C ASN A 128 -5.62 -8.05 0.59
N ILE A 129 -5.59 -6.98 1.39
CA ILE A 129 -5.72 -7.05 2.85
C ILE A 129 -7.20 -6.89 3.23
N SER A 130 -7.84 -5.84 2.70
CA SER A 130 -9.23 -5.51 3.03
C SER A 130 -9.87 -4.63 1.97
N GLY A 131 -9.70 -4.96 0.69
CA GLY A 131 -10.29 -4.26 -0.45
C GLY A 131 -10.90 -5.19 -1.48
N GLU A 132 -11.17 -4.64 -2.67
CA GLU A 132 -11.74 -5.36 -3.81
C GLU A 132 -10.92 -5.10 -5.07
N TYR A 133 -10.74 -6.11 -5.91
CA TYR A 133 -10.08 -5.88 -7.20
C TYR A 133 -10.66 -6.76 -8.30
N SER A 134 -10.49 -6.28 -9.53
CA SER A 134 -10.72 -7.03 -10.76
C SER A 134 -9.47 -6.95 -11.62
N GLU A 135 -9.11 -8.05 -12.28
CA GLU A 135 -7.93 -8.13 -13.13
C GLU A 135 -8.31 -8.58 -14.54
N GLU A 136 -7.76 -7.90 -15.55
CA GLU A 136 -7.87 -8.27 -16.96
C GLU A 136 -6.45 -8.44 -17.53
N CYS A 137 -6.09 -9.68 -17.85
CA CYS A 137 -4.78 -10.01 -18.40
C CYS A 137 -4.88 -10.25 -19.91
N LYS A 138 -4.23 -9.39 -20.70
CA LYS A 138 -4.33 -9.40 -22.17
C LYS A 138 -3.16 -10.11 -22.85
N ILE A 139 -2.70 -11.25 -22.31
CA ILE A 139 -1.62 -12.16 -22.78
C ILE A 139 -0.34 -12.09 -21.91
N ASN A 140 0.17 -13.28 -21.55
CA ASN A 140 1.47 -13.57 -20.90
C ASN A 140 1.80 -12.83 -19.59
N CYS A 141 0.82 -12.47 -18.75
CA CYS A 141 1.12 -11.99 -17.40
C CYS A 141 1.45 -13.15 -16.44
N VAL A 142 2.28 -12.87 -15.43
CA VAL A 142 2.55 -13.81 -14.32
C VAL A 142 2.04 -13.18 -13.04
N ARG A 143 1.22 -13.93 -12.31
CA ARG A 143 0.72 -13.54 -10.99
C ARG A 143 1.48 -14.32 -9.92
N LEU A 144 2.02 -13.59 -8.95
CA LEU A 144 2.70 -14.13 -7.77
C LEU A 144 1.74 -14.29 -6.59
#